data_AF-A0A836QMJ7-F1
#
_entry.id   AF-A0A836QMJ7-F1
#
_cell.length_a   1.000
_cell.length_b   1.000
_cell.length_c   1.000
_cell.angle_alpha   90.00
_cell.angle_beta   90.00
_cell.angle_gamma   90.00
#
_symmetry.space_group_name_H-M   'P 1'
#
loop_
_entity.id
_entity.type
_entity.pdbx_description
1 polymer ?
#
loop_
_entity_poly.entity_id
_entity_poly.type
_entity_poly.pdbx_seq_one_letter_code
_entity_poly.pdbx_strand_id
1 'polypeptide(L)'
;MDRSKRRAQFLTRCGWDNANSKTLAADASFRRYYRLDSCGERAVLMDAPPSQEDVRPFVAVARHLLNLGLSAPKILGQDIVGGFLLMEDLGDKKLNDLLPMTDNEEPFYERAIDVLCALHERPPPAWLAPYDEKLLLTETDFLIDWYWPAVTGASVTNPTREAYHDAW
;
A
#
# COMPACT_ATOMS: atom_id res chain seq x y z
N MET A 1 15.93 -20.52 -2.69
CA MET A 1 15.84 -20.08 -4.10
C MET A 1 15.91 -18.56 -4.11
N ASP A 2 16.75 -17.96 -4.95
CA ASP A 2 16.95 -16.51 -5.05
C ASP A 2 15.63 -15.76 -5.35
N ARG A 3 15.38 -14.65 -4.64
CA ARG A 3 14.15 -13.83 -4.77
C ARG A 3 13.95 -13.34 -6.20
N SER A 4 15.03 -12.95 -6.86
CA SER A 4 15.00 -12.48 -8.26
C SER A 4 14.54 -13.57 -9.22
N LYS A 5 14.95 -14.84 -8.98
CA LYS A 5 14.49 -15.98 -9.78
C LYS A 5 13.00 -16.24 -9.60
N ARG A 6 12.49 -16.19 -8.36
CA ARG A 6 11.05 -16.35 -8.08
C ARG A 6 10.23 -15.24 -8.73
N ARG A 7 10.73 -14.00 -8.71
CA ARG A 7 10.11 -12.87 -9.39
C ARG A 7 10.05 -13.10 -10.90
N ALA A 8 11.14 -13.51 -11.53
CA ALA A 8 11.17 -13.81 -12.97
C ALA A 8 10.17 -14.91 -13.34
N GLN A 9 10.13 -16.02 -12.57
CA GLN A 9 9.15 -17.09 -12.76
C GLN A 9 7.70 -16.61 -12.64
N PHE A 10 7.42 -15.73 -11.68
CA PHE A 10 6.10 -15.12 -11.54
C PHE A 10 5.73 -14.28 -12.76
N LEU A 11 6.65 -13.43 -13.25
CA LEU A 11 6.41 -12.62 -14.44
C LEU A 11 6.19 -13.48 -15.69
N THR A 12 6.96 -14.54 -15.89
CA THR A 12 6.73 -15.50 -16.98
C THR A 12 5.34 -16.14 -16.90
N ARG A 13 4.89 -16.56 -15.71
CA ARG A 13 3.55 -17.12 -15.53
C ARG A 13 2.44 -16.11 -15.87
N CYS A 14 2.68 -14.83 -15.63
CA CYS A 14 1.73 -13.76 -15.94
C CYS A 14 1.83 -13.26 -17.40
N GLY A 15 2.80 -13.72 -18.19
CA GLY A 15 3.04 -13.26 -19.57
C GLY A 15 3.82 -11.94 -19.68
N TRP A 16 4.62 -11.59 -18.66
CA TRP A 16 5.42 -10.36 -18.58
C TRP A 16 6.93 -10.64 -18.57
N ASP A 17 7.37 -11.77 -19.11
CA ASP A 17 8.78 -12.22 -19.11
C ASP A 17 9.73 -11.30 -19.90
N ASN A 18 9.23 -10.65 -20.95
CA ASN A 18 10.03 -9.74 -21.79
C ASN A 18 9.78 -8.26 -21.48
N ALA A 19 9.12 -7.96 -20.36
CA ALA A 19 8.80 -6.58 -19.99
C ALA A 19 10.05 -5.82 -19.51
N ASN A 20 10.20 -4.58 -19.98
CA ASN A 20 11.16 -3.66 -19.42
C ASN A 20 10.72 -3.28 -18.00
N SER A 21 11.63 -3.33 -17.04
CA SER A 21 11.32 -3.06 -15.63
C SER A 21 12.04 -1.83 -15.13
N LYS A 22 11.30 -0.89 -14.54
CA LYS A 22 11.82 0.29 -13.85
C LYS A 22 11.35 0.30 -12.40
N THR A 23 12.27 0.39 -11.45
CA THR A 23 11.95 0.54 -10.02
C THR A 23 11.17 1.84 -9.79
N LEU A 24 10.07 1.76 -9.07
CA LEU A 24 9.33 2.93 -8.57
C LEU A 24 9.89 3.36 -7.20
N ALA A 25 9.62 4.59 -6.80
CA ALA A 25 10.07 5.11 -5.51
C ALA A 25 9.64 4.19 -4.36
N ALA A 26 10.52 4.03 -3.36
CA ALA A 26 10.24 3.24 -2.18
C ALA A 26 9.04 3.84 -1.41
N ASP A 27 8.22 2.99 -0.83
CA ASP A 27 7.14 3.38 0.08
C ASP A 27 7.60 3.23 1.54
N ALA A 28 6.73 3.55 2.50
CA ALA A 28 6.97 3.36 3.92
C ALA A 28 6.77 1.90 4.37
N SER A 29 7.04 0.92 3.50
CA SER A 29 6.90 -0.51 3.78
C SER A 29 8.07 -1.32 3.23
N PHE A 30 8.07 -2.64 3.47
CA PHE A 30 9.06 -3.54 2.89
C PHE A 30 8.77 -3.93 1.43
N ARG A 31 7.64 -3.45 0.89
CA ARG A 31 7.21 -3.73 -0.49
C ARG A 31 8.06 -2.93 -1.47
N ARG A 32 8.41 -3.58 -2.58
CA ARG A 32 9.08 -2.92 -3.71
C ARG A 32 8.16 -2.95 -4.91
N TYR A 33 8.13 -1.83 -5.63
CA TYR A 33 7.31 -1.70 -6.82
C TYR A 33 8.19 -1.51 -8.04
N TYR A 34 7.81 -2.18 -9.12
CA TYR A 34 8.47 -2.10 -10.41
C TYR A 34 7.40 -1.82 -11.46
N ARG A 35 7.54 -0.73 -12.18
CA ARG A 35 6.76 -0.51 -13.40
C ARG A 35 7.31 -1.40 -14.49
N LEU A 36 6.42 -2.13 -15.13
CA LEU A 36 6.69 -2.98 -16.27
C LEU A 36 6.09 -2.36 -17.53
N ASP A 37 6.83 -2.44 -18.62
CA ASP A 37 6.38 -2.04 -19.95
C ASP A 37 6.59 -3.20 -20.93
N SER A 38 5.53 -3.62 -21.61
CA SER A 38 5.56 -4.67 -22.63
C SER A 38 4.71 -4.27 -23.82
N CYS A 39 5.33 -3.99 -24.97
CA CYS A 39 4.64 -3.67 -26.23
C CYS A 39 3.58 -2.54 -26.11
N GLY A 40 3.81 -1.55 -25.24
CA GLY A 40 2.89 -0.43 -25.01
C GLY A 40 1.84 -0.68 -23.92
N GLU A 41 1.78 -1.88 -23.35
CA GLU A 41 1.02 -2.18 -22.14
C GLU A 41 1.87 -1.92 -20.89
N ARG A 42 1.23 -1.41 -19.83
CA ARG A 42 1.89 -1.12 -18.55
C ARG A 42 1.22 -1.83 -17.40
N ALA A 43 2.05 -2.32 -16.48
CA ALA A 43 1.63 -2.89 -15.21
C ALA A 43 2.62 -2.53 -14.11
N VAL A 44 2.21 -2.72 -12.87
CA VAL A 44 3.09 -2.61 -11.71
C VAL A 44 3.24 -3.98 -11.07
N LEU A 45 4.47 -4.41 -10.88
CA LEU A 45 4.80 -5.54 -10.02
C LEU A 45 5.04 -5.02 -8.60
N MET A 46 4.30 -5.57 -7.64
CA MET A 46 4.63 -5.52 -6.22
C MET A 46 5.42 -6.78 -5.83
N ASP A 47 6.55 -6.58 -5.18
CA ASP A 47 7.40 -7.58 -4.55
C ASP A 47 7.39 -7.35 -3.04
N ALA A 48 6.60 -8.16 -2.33
CA ALA A 48 6.40 -8.10 -0.89
C ALA A 48 6.98 -9.37 -0.24
N PRO A 49 8.14 -9.31 0.44
CA PRO A 49 8.74 -10.51 1.04
C PRO A 49 7.79 -11.13 2.08
N PRO A 50 7.34 -12.39 1.94
CA PRO A 50 6.32 -12.99 2.82
C PRO A 50 6.69 -13.07 4.31
N SER A 51 7.99 -12.99 4.63
CA SER A 51 8.48 -12.95 6.02
C SER A 51 8.31 -11.59 6.69
N GLN A 52 7.94 -10.55 5.93
CA GLN A 52 7.81 -9.17 6.38
C GLN A 52 6.43 -8.59 6.08
N GLU A 53 5.81 -9.00 4.96
CA GLU A 53 4.57 -8.40 4.45
C GLU A 53 3.63 -9.47 3.89
N ASP A 54 2.35 -9.40 4.25
CA ASP A 54 1.28 -10.22 3.68
C ASP A 54 0.53 -9.45 2.58
N VAL A 55 0.42 -10.06 1.40
CA VAL A 55 -0.26 -9.45 0.25
C VAL A 55 -1.78 -9.65 0.26
N ARG A 56 -2.31 -10.56 1.09
CA ARG A 56 -3.76 -10.87 1.12
C ARG A 56 -4.63 -9.66 1.50
N PRO A 57 -4.29 -8.84 2.52
CA PRO A 57 -5.06 -7.64 2.84
C PRO A 57 -5.13 -6.65 1.66
N PHE A 58 -4.01 -6.45 0.94
CA PHE A 58 -3.99 -5.57 -0.24
C PHE A 58 -4.96 -6.07 -1.32
N VAL A 59 -4.92 -7.37 -1.64
CA VAL A 59 -5.82 -7.97 -2.63
C VAL A 59 -7.29 -7.87 -2.21
N ALA A 60 -7.58 -8.11 -0.93
CA ALA A 60 -8.94 -8.03 -0.39
C ALA A 60 -9.53 -6.61 -0.50
N VAL A 61 -8.76 -5.60 -0.07
CA VAL A 61 -9.16 -4.19 -0.15
C VAL A 61 -9.28 -3.73 -1.60
N ALA A 62 -8.30 -4.03 -2.46
CA ALA A 62 -8.34 -3.62 -3.87
C ALA A 62 -9.58 -4.18 -4.59
N ARG A 63 -9.89 -5.48 -4.40
CA ARG A 63 -11.09 -6.09 -4.96
C ARG A 63 -12.38 -5.51 -4.39
N HIS A 64 -12.40 -5.21 -3.10
CA HIS A 64 -13.57 -4.59 -2.47
C HIS A 64 -13.87 -3.21 -3.07
N LEU A 65 -12.86 -2.35 -3.17
CA LEU A 65 -13.00 -1.01 -3.78
C LEU A 65 -13.45 -1.09 -5.25
N LEU A 66 -12.86 -2.01 -6.03
CA LEU A 66 -13.29 -2.26 -7.42
C LEU A 66 -14.75 -2.71 -7.53
N ASN A 67 -15.20 -3.58 -6.63
CA ASN A 67 -16.59 -4.04 -6.59
C ASN A 67 -17.58 -2.92 -6.23
N LEU A 68 -17.12 -1.87 -5.54
CA LEU A 68 -17.90 -0.65 -5.29
C LEU A 68 -17.88 0.32 -6.48
N GLY A 69 -17.17 0.00 -7.56
CA GLY A 69 -16.99 0.87 -8.72
C GLY A 69 -15.91 1.94 -8.54
N LEU A 70 -15.09 1.85 -7.50
CA LEU A 70 -13.98 2.77 -7.24
C LEU A 70 -12.69 2.33 -7.94
N SER A 71 -11.81 3.29 -8.20
CA SER A 71 -10.57 3.09 -8.98
C SER A 71 -9.38 2.61 -8.15
N ALA A 72 -9.45 1.41 -7.59
CA ALA A 72 -8.27 0.72 -7.05
C ALA A 72 -7.51 -0.06 -8.15
N PRO A 73 -6.22 -0.39 -7.99
CA PRO A 73 -5.49 -1.17 -8.99
C PRO A 73 -6.12 -2.56 -9.20
N LYS A 74 -6.47 -2.91 -10.43
CA LYS A 74 -6.88 -4.29 -10.75
C LYS A 74 -5.74 -5.27 -10.51
N ILE A 75 -6.05 -6.43 -9.93
CA ILE A 75 -5.10 -7.52 -9.74
C ILE A 75 -5.07 -8.37 -11.02
N LEU A 76 -3.99 -8.23 -11.80
CA LEU A 76 -3.76 -8.93 -13.06
C LEU A 76 -3.16 -10.33 -12.83
N GLY A 77 -2.39 -10.48 -11.74
CA GLY A 77 -1.81 -11.75 -11.34
C GLY A 77 -1.40 -11.73 -9.87
N GLN A 78 -1.36 -12.90 -9.23
CA GLN A 78 -0.97 -13.01 -7.82
C GLN A 78 -0.20 -14.31 -7.54
N ASP A 79 0.79 -14.21 -6.67
CA ASP A 79 1.44 -15.33 -6.01
C ASP A 79 1.49 -15.03 -4.52
N ILE A 80 0.51 -15.54 -3.76
CA ILE A 80 0.36 -15.22 -2.34
C ILE A 80 1.51 -15.82 -1.51
N VAL A 81 1.90 -17.07 -1.80
CA VAL A 81 3.05 -17.74 -1.15
C VAL A 81 4.37 -17.11 -1.59
N GLY A 82 4.39 -16.61 -2.83
CA GLY A 82 5.40 -15.74 -3.39
C GLY A 82 5.50 -14.38 -2.72
N GLY A 83 4.39 -13.80 -2.27
CA GLY A 83 4.32 -12.37 -1.97
C GLY A 83 4.61 -11.52 -3.21
N PHE A 84 4.03 -11.89 -4.36
CA PHE A 84 4.10 -11.10 -5.58
C PHE A 84 2.71 -10.77 -6.09
N LEU A 85 2.49 -9.53 -6.51
CA LEU A 85 1.27 -9.12 -7.21
C LEU A 85 1.64 -8.41 -8.49
N LEU A 86 0.94 -8.71 -9.58
CA LEU A 86 0.94 -7.93 -10.80
C LEU A 86 -0.37 -7.16 -10.85
N MET A 87 -0.30 -5.84 -10.99
CA MET A 87 -1.47 -4.96 -10.94
C MET A 87 -1.47 -3.92 -12.05
N GLU A 88 -2.64 -3.37 -12.31
CA GLU A 88 -2.85 -2.23 -13.20
C GLU A 88 -1.97 -1.04 -12.80
N ASP A 89 -1.39 -0.38 -13.80
CA ASP A 89 -0.68 0.88 -13.62
C ASP A 89 -1.64 2.06 -13.75
N LEU A 90 -1.95 2.72 -12.63
CA LEU A 90 -2.84 3.88 -12.59
C LEU A 90 -2.18 5.18 -13.13
N GLY A 91 -0.93 5.10 -13.59
CA GLY A 91 -0.20 6.21 -14.18
C GLY A 91 0.60 7.03 -13.17
N ASP A 92 0.99 8.23 -13.60
CA ASP A 92 2.01 9.05 -12.91
C ASP A 92 1.47 10.35 -12.32
N LYS A 93 0.24 10.72 -12.67
CA LYS A 93 -0.35 12.00 -12.27
C LYS A 93 -0.84 11.92 -10.84
N LYS A 94 0.06 12.18 -9.89
CA LYS A 94 -0.28 12.29 -8.47
C LYS A 94 -0.92 13.64 -8.19
N LEU A 95 -1.90 13.66 -7.29
CA LEU A 95 -2.56 14.89 -6.89
C LEU A 95 -1.56 15.94 -6.39
N ASN A 96 -0.57 15.54 -5.60
CA ASN A 96 0.50 16.41 -5.10
C ASN A 96 1.35 17.07 -6.20
N ASP A 97 1.42 16.47 -7.40
CA ASP A 97 2.14 17.05 -8.55
C ASP A 97 1.24 18.00 -9.36
N LEU A 98 -0.09 17.82 -9.26
CA LEU A 98 -1.09 18.60 -9.99
C LEU A 98 -1.52 19.87 -9.23
N LEU A 99 -1.63 19.80 -7.90
CA LEU A 99 -2.09 20.92 -7.07
C LEU A 99 -1.24 22.20 -7.25
N PRO A 100 0.12 22.14 -7.27
CA PRO A 100 0.93 23.35 -7.49
C PRO A 100 0.80 23.96 -8.89
N MET A 101 0.19 23.25 -9.83
CA MET A 101 0.02 23.67 -11.23
C MET A 101 -1.35 24.29 -11.50
N THR A 102 -2.23 24.37 -10.49
CA THR A 102 -3.57 24.95 -10.61
C THR A 102 -3.72 26.17 -9.72
N ASP A 103 -4.47 27.16 -10.18
CA ASP A 103 -4.88 28.31 -9.36
C ASP A 103 -6.12 27.99 -8.50
N ASN A 104 -6.76 26.84 -8.73
CA ASN A 104 -7.89 26.37 -7.95
C ASN A 104 -7.78 24.87 -7.64
N GLU A 105 -7.57 24.55 -6.37
CA GLU A 105 -7.44 23.19 -5.84
C GLU A 105 -8.79 22.55 -5.50
N GLU A 106 -9.83 23.37 -5.30
CA GLU A 106 -11.15 22.96 -4.78
C GLU A 106 -11.76 21.80 -5.59
N PRO A 107 -11.79 21.82 -6.94
CA PRO A 107 -12.38 20.73 -7.71
C PRO A 107 -11.65 19.39 -7.52
N PHE A 108 -10.35 19.40 -7.20
CA PHE A 108 -9.61 18.17 -6.97
C PHE A 108 -9.98 17.55 -5.61
N TYR A 109 -10.08 18.39 -4.58
CA TYR A 109 -10.48 17.95 -3.25
C TYR A 109 -11.96 17.55 -3.21
N GLU A 110 -12.85 18.26 -3.90
CA GLU A 110 -14.26 17.86 -4.05
C GLU A 110 -14.37 16.44 -4.62
N ARG A 111 -13.61 16.11 -5.67
CA ARG A 111 -13.62 14.75 -6.24
C ARG A 111 -13.05 13.70 -5.28
N ALA A 112 -12.03 14.04 -4.50
CA ALA A 112 -11.51 13.13 -3.49
C ALA A 112 -12.54 12.89 -2.36
N ILE A 113 -13.24 13.94 -1.94
CA ILE A 113 -14.30 13.88 -0.93
C ILE A 113 -15.50 13.09 -1.46
N ASP A 114 -15.91 13.27 -2.72
CA ASP A 114 -16.97 12.48 -3.36
C ASP A 114 -16.67 10.98 -3.27
N VAL A 115 -15.41 10.58 -3.48
CA VAL A 115 -14.97 9.19 -3.34
C VAL A 115 -15.11 8.69 -1.89
N LEU A 116 -14.73 9.51 -0.90
CA LEU A 116 -14.88 9.16 0.51
C LEU A 116 -16.35 9.05 0.93
N CYS A 117 -17.20 9.97 0.47
CA CYS A 117 -18.65 9.91 0.69
C CYS A 117 -19.23 8.63 0.09
N ALA A 118 -18.92 8.33 -1.17
CA ALA A 118 -19.38 7.11 -1.84
C ALA A 118 -18.90 5.83 -1.15
N LEU A 119 -17.71 5.84 -0.55
CA LEU A 119 -17.20 4.72 0.25
C LEU A 119 -17.97 4.59 1.57
N HIS A 120 -18.23 5.69 2.28
CA HIS A 120 -18.94 5.71 3.57
C HIS A 120 -20.43 5.37 3.47
N GLU A 121 -21.06 5.57 2.32
CA GLU A 121 -22.43 5.14 2.06
C GLU A 121 -22.60 3.62 2.01
N ARG A 122 -21.49 2.86 1.99
CA ARG A 122 -21.49 1.41 1.92
C ARG A 122 -21.09 0.82 3.27
N PRO A 123 -21.73 -0.29 3.71
CA PRO A 123 -21.29 -0.97 4.92
C PRO A 123 -19.86 -1.50 4.73
N PRO A 124 -19.01 -1.45 5.77
CA PRO A 124 -17.70 -2.07 5.71
C PRO A 124 -17.85 -3.57 5.49
N PRO A 125 -16.90 -4.22 4.79
CA PRO A 125 -16.99 -5.64 4.54
C PRO A 125 -16.79 -6.42 5.85
N ALA A 126 -17.52 -7.52 6.03
CA ALA A 126 -17.52 -8.29 7.28
C ALA A 126 -16.16 -8.89 7.69
N TRP A 127 -15.22 -9.00 6.75
CA TRP A 127 -13.85 -9.48 7.02
C TRP A 127 -12.92 -8.38 7.54
N LEU A 128 -13.31 -7.11 7.46
CA LEU A 128 -12.50 -6.00 7.95
C LEU A 128 -12.76 -5.82 9.44
N ALA A 129 -11.71 -5.96 10.24
CA ALA A 129 -11.78 -5.70 11.67
C ALA A 129 -12.12 -4.23 11.92
N PRO A 130 -12.89 -3.92 12.98
CA PRO A 130 -13.15 -2.54 13.36
C PRO A 130 -11.85 -1.86 13.78
N TYR A 131 -11.75 -0.57 13.46
CA TYR A 131 -10.73 0.30 14.03
C TYR A 131 -11.22 0.72 15.42
N ASP A 132 -10.86 -0.07 16.43
CA ASP A 132 -11.28 0.14 17.82
C ASP A 132 -10.24 0.91 18.63
N GLU A 133 -10.62 1.28 19.85
CA GLU A 133 -9.74 1.99 20.78
C GLU A 133 -8.45 1.23 21.06
N LYS A 134 -8.51 -0.10 21.14
CA LYS A 134 -7.33 -0.93 21.37
C LYS A 134 -6.34 -0.80 20.20
N LEU A 135 -6.81 -0.87 18.96
CA LEU A 135 -5.97 -0.68 17.79
C LEU A 135 -5.42 0.74 17.74
N LEU A 136 -6.25 1.76 17.98
CA LEU A 136 -5.82 3.16 18.07
C LEU A 136 -4.66 3.31 19.07
N LEU A 137 -4.82 2.82 20.30
CA LEU A 137 -3.79 2.88 21.34
C LEU A 137 -2.50 2.14 20.91
N THR A 138 -2.64 0.98 20.26
CA THR A 138 -1.50 0.22 19.74
C THR A 138 -0.75 1.01 18.66
N GLU A 139 -1.43 1.76 17.80
CA GLU A 139 -0.76 2.57 16.78
C GLU A 139 -0.01 3.77 17.36
N THR A 140 -0.42 4.25 18.54
CA THR A 140 0.33 5.30 19.24
C THR A 140 1.75 4.81 19.62
N ASP A 141 1.93 3.50 19.81
CA ASP A 141 3.24 2.91 20.11
C ASP A 141 4.28 3.13 19.02
N PHE A 142 3.89 3.41 17.76
CA PHE A 142 4.86 3.71 16.71
C PHE A 142 5.75 4.91 17.05
N LEU A 143 5.27 5.86 17.86
CA LEU A 143 6.11 6.95 18.35
C LEU A 143 7.27 6.44 19.21
N ILE A 144 7.00 5.55 20.15
CA ILE A 144 8.00 5.06 21.12
C ILE A 144 8.80 3.86 20.59
N ASP A 145 8.25 3.12 19.63
CA ASP A 145 8.89 1.95 19.04
C ASP A 145 9.75 2.32 17.83
N TRP A 146 9.34 3.31 17.03
CA TRP A 146 10.03 3.63 15.77
C TRP A 146 10.68 5.00 15.81
N TYR A 147 9.90 6.04 16.14
CA TYR A 147 10.41 7.41 16.10
C TYR A 147 11.45 7.66 17.19
N TRP A 148 11.15 7.29 18.44
CA TRP A 148 12.05 7.53 19.57
C TRP A 148 13.43 6.88 19.38
N PRO A 149 13.57 5.60 19.00
CA PRO A 149 14.87 5.01 18.72
C PRO A 149 15.58 5.67 17.53
N ALA A 150 14.83 6.10 16.51
CA ALA A 150 15.42 6.77 15.35
C ALA A 150 16.03 8.14 15.71
N VAL A 151 15.43 8.89 16.62
CA VAL A 151 15.94 10.22 17.01
C VAL A 151 16.89 10.21 18.22
N THR A 152 16.74 9.26 19.14
CA THR A 152 17.58 9.18 20.35
C THR A 152 18.69 8.13 20.29
N GLY A 153 18.59 7.15 19.38
CA GLY A 153 19.50 6.01 19.30
C GLY A 153 19.30 4.94 20.38
N ALA A 154 18.25 5.05 21.22
CA ALA A 154 17.98 4.11 22.30
C ALA A 154 16.50 3.73 22.37
N SER A 155 16.19 2.53 22.86
CA SER A 155 14.82 2.11 23.13
C SER A 155 14.23 2.82 24.35
N VAL A 156 12.92 3.04 24.35
CA VAL A 156 12.18 3.57 25.50
C VAL A 156 12.24 2.60 26.67
N THR A 157 12.46 3.13 27.88
CA THR A 157 12.46 2.32 29.12
C THR A 157 11.04 1.93 29.52
N ASN A 158 10.85 0.81 30.22
CA ASN A 158 9.51 0.39 30.67
C ASN A 158 8.76 1.49 31.46
N PRO A 159 9.37 2.21 32.43
CA PRO A 159 8.68 3.30 33.13
C PRO A 159 8.21 4.43 32.21
N THR A 160 8.99 4.77 31.18
CA THR A 160 8.61 5.81 30.21
C THR A 160 7.49 5.34 29.29
N ARG A 161 7.48 4.06 28.90
CA ARG A 161 6.38 3.47 28.11
C ARG A 161 5.08 3.47 28.91
N GLU A 162 5.12 3.03 30.17
CA GLU A 162 3.94 3.06 31.05
C GLU A 162 3.39 4.48 31.20
N ALA A 163 4.25 5.46 31.48
CA ALA A 163 3.84 6.86 31.54
C ALA A 163 3.29 7.41 30.22
N TYR A 164 3.76 6.90 29.08
CA TYR A 164 3.22 7.24 27.76
C TYR A 164 1.81 6.68 27.54
N HIS A 165 1.59 5.43 27.93
CA HIS A 165 0.27 4.80 27.86
C HIS A 165 -0.74 5.45 28.81
N ASP A 166 -0.34 5.80 30.02
CA ASP A 166 -1.19 6.49 31.01
C ASP A 166 -1.65 7.90 30.56
N ALA A 167 -1.01 8.48 29.55
CA ALA A 167 -1.34 9.81 29.05
C ALA A 167 -2.44 9.82 27.96
N TRP A 168 -2.83 8.65 27.45
CA TRP A 168 -3.95 8.47 26.52
C TRP A 168 -5.24 8.13 27.26
#